data_AF-A0AAN7Y3Y9-F1
#
_entry.id   AF-A0AAN7Y3Y9-F1
#
_cell.length_a   1.000
_cell.length_b   1.000
_cell.length_c   1.000
_cell.angle_alpha   90.00
_cell.angle_beta   90.00
_cell.angle_gamma   90.00
#
_symmetry.space_group_name_H-M   'P 1'
#
loop_
_entity.id
_entity.type
_entity.pdbx_description
1 polymer ?
#
loop_
_entity_poly.entity_id
_entity_poly.type
_entity_poly.pdbx_seq_one_letter_code
_entity_poly.pdbx_strand_id
1 'polypeptide(L)'
;MHGGFKRIVIQVNADLYVDFVINNIIVREGTKVTNHTGRDPIKAGSLTIIRRDKEIDVAGTHTHLVILIHGKDSQEFLWPVLRKQSLDSAEGILALNPAVYEEVPQSAYTKLRIKDQEIDVTRANAVDYSIIPPLTLDCWLMTAESALQRRLDDFIV
;
A
#
# COMPACT_ATOMS: atom_id res chain seq x y z
N MET A 1 4.71 15.71 -1.04
CA MET A 1 3.79 14.60 -0.72
C MET A 1 3.98 14.19 0.74
N HIS A 2 2.91 13.99 1.50
CA HIS A 2 2.98 13.59 2.92
C HIS A 2 3.17 12.08 3.12
N GLY A 3 3.51 11.34 2.06
CA GLY A 3 4.01 9.96 2.14
C GLY A 3 3.03 8.96 2.75
N GLY A 4 1.75 8.98 2.37
CA GLY A 4 0.77 7.98 2.83
C GLY A 4 -0.65 8.22 2.32
N PHE A 5 -1.57 7.34 2.73
CA PHE A 5 -2.96 7.30 2.29
C PHE A 5 -3.92 7.82 3.37
N LYS A 6 -5.05 8.44 2.99
CA LYS A 6 -6.12 8.79 3.94
C LYS A 6 -7.09 7.63 4.21
N ARG A 7 -7.16 6.71 3.26
CA ARG A 7 -8.01 5.50 3.31
C ARG A 7 -7.28 4.36 2.62
N ILE A 8 -7.36 3.18 3.21
CA ILE A 8 -6.94 1.92 2.59
C ILE A 8 -8.15 1.00 2.60
N VAL A 9 -8.41 0.29 1.50
CA VAL A 9 -9.52 -0.65 1.38
C VAL A 9 -8.94 -2.02 1.08
N ILE A 10 -9.42 -3.03 1.81
CA ILE A 10 -9.11 -4.44 1.53
C ILE A 10 -10.42 -5.14 1.22
N GLN A 11 -10.54 -5.66 0.01
CA GLN A 11 -11.59 -6.60 -0.34
C GLN A 11 -11.16 -7.99 0.13
N VAL A 12 -11.93 -8.60 1.03
CA VAL A 12 -11.67 -9.94 1.57
C VAL A 12 -12.31 -11.01 0.69
N ASN A 13 -13.51 -10.73 0.19
CA ASN A 13 -14.23 -11.49 -0.82
C ASN A 13 -15.25 -10.57 -1.53
N ALA A 14 -16.05 -11.09 -2.46
CA ALA A 14 -16.98 -10.29 -3.27
C ALA A 14 -17.91 -9.37 -2.46
N ASP A 15 -18.34 -9.81 -1.28
CA ASP A 15 -19.34 -9.11 -0.45
C ASP A 15 -18.74 -8.52 0.83
N LEU A 16 -17.45 -8.71 1.09
CA LEU A 16 -16.79 -8.30 2.33
C LEU A 16 -15.61 -7.35 2.06
N TYR A 17 -15.74 -6.13 2.56
CA TYR A 17 -14.72 -5.09 2.48
C TYR A 17 -14.38 -4.57 3.86
N VAL A 18 -13.11 -4.22 4.05
CA VAL A 18 -12.64 -3.52 5.24
C VAL A 18 -12.01 -2.20 4.81
N ASP A 19 -12.57 -1.11 5.31
CA ASP A 19 -11.99 0.23 5.16
C ASP A 19 -11.20 0.60 6.40
N PHE A 20 -9.97 1.00 6.18
CA PHE A 20 -9.10 1.58 7.20
C PHE A 20 -9.09 3.09 6.98
N VAL A 21 -9.57 3.81 7.99
CA VAL A 21 -9.46 5.26 8.11
C VAL A 21 -8.73 5.54 9.43
N ILE A 22 -8.04 6.67 9.53
CA ILE A 22 -7.16 7.00 10.66
C ILE A 22 -7.79 6.66 12.01
N ASN A 23 -9.04 7.06 12.28
CA ASN A 23 -9.70 6.86 13.58
C ASN A 23 -10.82 5.81 13.58
N ASN A 24 -11.00 5.07 12.49
CA ASN A 24 -12.13 4.16 12.37
C ASN A 24 -11.81 3.01 11.42
N ILE A 25 -12.26 1.80 11.75
CA ILE A 25 -12.24 0.65 10.86
C ILE A 25 -13.69 0.31 10.51
N ILE A 26 -14.01 0.27 9.22
CA ILE A 26 -15.37 0.03 8.74
C ILE A 26 -15.40 -1.35 8.07
N VAL A 27 -16.21 -2.26 8.60
CA VAL A 27 -16.45 -3.57 8.00
C VAL A 27 -17.78 -3.51 7.26
N ARG A 28 -17.74 -3.76 5.94
CA ARG A 28 -18.91 -3.79 5.06
C ARG A 28 -19.11 -5.23 4.58
N GLU A 29 -20.20 -5.86 5.01
CA GLU A 29 -20.55 -7.25 4.67
C GLU A 29 -21.95 -7.27 4.06
N GLY A 30 -22.03 -7.40 2.74
CA GLY A 30 -23.26 -7.19 1.97
C GLY A 30 -23.85 -5.80 2.26
N THR A 31 -25.06 -5.76 2.81
CA THR A 31 -25.72 -4.50 3.19
C THR A 31 -25.39 -4.03 4.61
N LYS A 32 -24.69 -4.85 5.40
CA LYS A 32 -24.37 -4.53 6.80
C LYS A 32 -23.08 -3.71 6.87
N VAL A 33 -23.13 -2.60 7.60
CA VAL A 33 -21.96 -1.74 7.86
C VAL A 33 -21.74 -1.66 9.36
N THR A 34 -20.53 -2.00 9.81
CA THR A 34 -20.13 -1.93 11.22
C THR A 34 -18.91 -1.03 11.37
N ASN A 35 -18.97 -0.09 12.30
CA ASN A 35 -17.87 0.82 12.61
C ASN A 35 -17.16 0.38 13.89
N HIS A 36 -15.83 0.39 13.87
CA HIS A 36 -14.99 0.03 14.99
C HIS A 36 -14.00 1.15 15.31
N THR A 37 -14.19 1.79 16.46
CA THR A 37 -13.32 2.84 17.00
C THR A 37 -12.49 2.37 18.21
N GLY A 38 -12.84 1.21 18.77
CA GLY A 38 -12.15 0.59 19.91
C GLY A 38 -10.86 -0.14 19.54
N ARG A 39 -10.29 -0.81 20.54
CA ARG A 39 -9.09 -1.66 20.41
C ARG A 39 -9.39 -3.16 20.42
N ASP A 40 -10.66 -3.51 20.56
CA ASP A 40 -11.07 -4.91 20.55
C ASP A 40 -10.71 -5.56 19.22
N PRO A 41 -10.20 -6.81 19.21
CA PRO A 41 -9.90 -7.52 17.98
C PRO A 41 -11.16 -7.64 17.10
N ILE A 42 -11.01 -7.35 15.81
CA ILE A 42 -12.09 -7.44 14.82
C ILE A 42 -11.84 -8.70 13.98
N LYS A 43 -12.89 -9.49 13.78
CA LYS A 43 -12.90 -10.61 12.83
C LYS A 43 -13.73 -10.23 11.62
N ALA A 44 -13.14 -10.29 10.44
CA ALA A 44 -13.80 -10.00 9.17
C ALA A 44 -13.41 -11.08 8.15
N GLY A 45 -14.28 -12.07 7.96
CA GLY A 45 -13.98 -13.23 7.12
C GLY A 45 -12.75 -13.98 7.61
N SER A 46 -11.75 -14.16 6.74
CA SER A 46 -10.46 -14.78 7.07
C SER A 46 -9.48 -13.84 7.80
N LEU A 47 -9.81 -12.55 7.92
CA LEU A 47 -8.94 -11.55 8.54
C LEU A 47 -9.19 -11.42 10.04
N THR A 48 -8.08 -11.26 10.76
CA THR A 48 -8.03 -10.80 12.14
C THR A 48 -7.36 -9.43 12.14
N ILE A 49 -8.05 -8.44 12.70
CA ILE A 49 -7.57 -7.06 12.72
C ILE A 49 -7.41 -6.61 14.17
N ILE A 50 -6.23 -6.10 14.50
CA ILE A 50 -5.92 -5.61 15.84
C ILE A 50 -5.40 -4.19 15.72
N ARG A 51 -6.18 -3.25 16.23
CA ARG A 51 -5.80 -1.84 16.30
C ARG A 51 -4.99 -1.57 17.57
N ARG A 52 -3.81 -0.98 17.38
CA ARG A 52 -2.95 -0.44 18.45
C ARG A 52 -2.81 1.08 18.26
N ASP A 53 -1.93 1.71 19.03
CA ASP A 53 -1.82 3.18 19.05
C ASP A 53 -1.41 3.77 17.70
N LYS A 54 -0.29 3.30 17.12
CA LYS A 54 0.27 3.81 15.86
C LYS A 54 0.35 2.77 14.75
N GLU A 55 -0.35 1.66 14.93
CA GLU A 55 -0.36 0.56 13.97
C GLU A 55 -1.67 -0.22 14.02
N ILE A 56 -2.03 -0.78 12.87
CA ILE A 56 -3.15 -1.70 12.72
C ILE A 56 -2.56 -2.98 12.12
N ASP A 57 -2.63 -4.06 12.88
CA ASP A 57 -2.23 -5.38 12.45
C ASP A 57 -3.38 -6.04 11.69
N VAL A 58 -3.12 -6.51 10.48
CA VAL A 58 -4.10 -7.18 9.61
C VAL A 58 -3.51 -8.53 9.22
N ALA A 59 -3.96 -9.58 9.92
CA ALA A 59 -3.50 -10.94 9.71
C ALA A 59 -4.57 -11.79 9.03
N GLY A 60 -4.25 -12.34 7.87
CA GLY A 60 -4.99 -13.41 7.21
C GLY A 60 -4.22 -14.73 7.25
N THR A 61 -4.76 -15.78 6.63
CA THR A 61 -4.14 -17.11 6.61
C THR A 61 -2.72 -17.12 6.01
N HIS A 62 -2.51 -16.35 4.95
CA HIS A 62 -1.25 -16.34 4.19
C HIS A 62 -0.63 -14.94 4.03
N THR A 63 -1.32 -13.91 4.52
CA THR A 63 -0.94 -12.52 4.36
C THR A 63 -0.86 -11.85 5.72
N HIS A 64 0.20 -11.09 5.97
CA HIS A 64 0.33 -10.24 7.14
C HIS A 64 0.68 -8.82 6.68
N LEU A 65 -0.27 -7.91 6.86
CA LEU A 65 -0.14 -6.50 6.57
C LEU A 65 -0.15 -5.73 7.88
N VAL A 66 0.76 -4.77 8.02
CA VAL A 66 0.73 -3.77 9.09
C VAL A 66 0.45 -2.43 8.46
N ILE A 67 -0.57 -1.72 8.92
CA ILE A 67 -0.85 -0.34 8.49
C ILE A 67 -0.36 0.58 9.61
N LEU A 68 0.70 1.34 9.34
CA LEU A 68 1.22 2.33 10.28
C LEU A 68 0.38 3.60 10.20
N ILE A 69 0.11 4.20 11.37
CA ILE A 69 -0.52 5.52 11.48
C ILE A 69 0.61 6.52 11.70
N HIS A 70 1.04 7.17 10.62
CA HIS A 70 2.14 8.13 10.61
C HIS A 70 1.63 9.56 10.67
N GLY A 71 2.15 10.35 11.61
CA GLY A 71 1.89 11.78 11.72
C GLY A 71 3.02 12.61 11.10
N LYS A 72 2.68 13.49 10.15
CA LYS A 72 3.58 14.48 9.54
C LYS A 72 2.85 15.81 9.40
N ASP A 73 3.49 16.90 9.80
CA ASP A 73 2.94 18.27 9.70
C ASP A 73 1.52 18.40 10.31
N SER A 74 1.34 17.80 11.49
CA SER A 74 0.04 17.73 12.21
C SER A 74 -1.08 16.99 11.46
N GLN A 75 -0.75 16.27 10.39
CA GLN A 75 -1.68 15.39 9.69
C GLN A 75 -1.27 13.93 9.83
N GLU A 76 -2.26 13.06 10.01
CA GLU A 76 -2.05 11.62 10.02
C GLU A 76 -2.34 11.01 8.65
N PHE A 77 -1.60 9.94 8.35
CA PHE A 77 -1.69 9.15 7.12
C PHE A 77 -1.47 7.68 7.46
N LEU A 78 -2.06 6.83 6.63
CA LEU A 78 -1.92 5.38 6.69
C LEU A 78 -0.79 4.96 5.76
N TRP A 79 0.13 4.15 6.26
CA TRP A 79 1.24 3.59 5.48
C TRP A 79 1.19 2.05 5.54
N PRO A 80 0.83 1.38 4.44
CA PRO A 80 0.77 -0.08 4.40
C PRO A 80 2.18 -0.68 4.33
N VAL A 81 2.43 -1.71 5.13
CA VAL A 81 3.68 -2.48 5.17
C VAL A 81 3.34 -3.96 5.09
N LEU A 82 3.65 -4.57 3.96
CA LEU A 82 3.45 -6.01 3.77
C LEU A 82 4.59 -6.78 4.43
N ARG A 83 4.31 -7.51 5.50
CA ARG A 83 5.29 -8.28 6.29
C ARG A 83 5.42 -9.72 5.80
N LYS A 84 4.32 -10.29 5.31
CA LYS A 84 4.27 -11.64 4.74
C LYS A 84 3.22 -11.69 3.63
N GLN A 85 3.58 -12.30 2.51
CA GLN A 85 2.68 -12.58 1.40
C GLN A 85 2.96 -13.98 0.87
N SER A 86 1.92 -14.75 0.59
CA SER A 86 2.01 -15.88 -0.35
C SER A 86 1.73 -15.35 -1.75
N LEU A 87 2.60 -15.68 -2.72
CA LEU A 87 2.55 -15.21 -4.10
C LEU A 87 1.19 -15.45 -4.79
N ASP A 88 0.40 -16.39 -4.30
CA ASP A 88 -0.78 -16.88 -5.02
C ASP A 88 -2.13 -16.37 -4.49
N SER A 89 -2.17 -15.66 -3.35
CA SER A 89 -3.44 -15.40 -2.65
C SER A 89 -3.83 -13.93 -2.50
N ALA A 90 -3.03 -12.99 -3.00
CA ALA A 90 -3.31 -11.56 -2.87
C ALA A 90 -2.99 -10.83 -4.17
N GLU A 91 -3.94 -10.02 -4.63
CA GLU A 91 -3.78 -9.09 -5.75
C GLU A 91 -3.79 -7.64 -5.25
N GLY A 92 -3.40 -6.69 -6.11
CA GLY A 92 -3.36 -5.27 -5.79
C GLY A 92 -1.95 -4.68 -5.84
N ILE A 93 -1.85 -3.35 -5.65
CA ILE A 93 -0.58 -2.60 -5.75
C ILE A 93 0.49 -3.14 -4.80
N LEU A 94 0.10 -3.54 -3.59
CA LEU A 94 1.02 -4.06 -2.57
C LEU A 94 1.54 -5.48 -2.88
N ALA A 95 0.86 -6.20 -3.77
CA ALA A 95 1.17 -7.57 -4.15
C ALA A 95 2.03 -7.66 -5.42
N LEU A 96 2.41 -6.52 -6.02
CA LEU A 96 3.19 -6.49 -7.24
C LEU A 96 4.65 -6.79 -6.98
N ASN A 97 5.24 -7.60 -7.86
CA ASN A 97 6.69 -7.74 -7.91
C ASN A 97 7.33 -6.41 -8.33
N PRO A 98 8.49 -6.05 -7.75
CA PRO A 98 9.24 -4.88 -8.17
C PRO A 98 9.51 -4.91 -9.67
N ALA A 99 9.39 -3.76 -10.34
CA ALA A 99 9.71 -3.64 -11.75
C ALA A 99 11.22 -3.90 -11.96
N VAL A 100 11.54 -4.80 -12.90
CA VAL A 100 12.91 -4.99 -13.39
C VAL A 100 13.17 -3.92 -14.45
N TYR A 101 14.25 -3.16 -14.28
CA TYR A 101 14.59 -2.06 -15.17
C TYR A 101 16.09 -2.00 -15.44
N GLU A 102 16.44 -1.31 -16.53
CA GLU A 102 17.82 -0.96 -16.88
C GLU A 102 17.91 0.55 -17.11
N GLU A 103 18.99 1.18 -16.64
CA GLU A 103 19.29 2.56 -17.00
C GLU A 103 19.82 2.59 -18.44
N VAL A 104 19.24 3.45 -19.30
CA VAL A 104 19.65 3.57 -20.70
C VAL A 104 20.85 4.53 -20.80
N PRO A 105 22.06 4.06 -21.18
CA PRO A 105 23.20 4.95 -21.34
C PRO A 105 23.03 5.87 -22.56
N GLN A 106 23.56 7.10 -22.48
CA GLN A 106 23.71 8.06 -23.59
C GLN A 106 22.48 8.88 -24.03
N SER A 107 21.38 8.92 -23.27
CA SER A 107 20.30 9.88 -23.51
C SER A 107 20.56 11.24 -22.82
N ALA A 108 20.14 12.34 -23.44
CA ALA A 108 20.21 13.68 -22.86
C ALA A 108 19.31 13.85 -21.61
N TYR A 109 18.34 12.95 -21.44
CA TYR A 109 17.45 12.80 -20.29
C TYR A 109 17.76 11.48 -19.61
N THR A 110 17.46 11.33 -18.32
CA THR A 110 17.57 10.02 -17.70
C THR A 110 16.38 9.15 -18.08
N LYS A 111 16.66 7.99 -18.67
CA LYS A 111 15.65 7.03 -19.12
C LYS A 111 15.87 5.67 -18.50
N LEU A 112 14.77 5.00 -18.16
CA LEU A 112 14.78 3.59 -17.80
C LEU A 112 14.11 2.76 -18.88
N ARG A 113 14.65 1.58 -19.13
CA ARG A 113 14.00 0.55 -19.93
C ARG A 113 13.28 -0.44 -19.02
N ILE A 114 11.96 -0.54 -19.16
CA ILE A 114 11.10 -1.47 -18.41
C ILE A 114 10.27 -2.24 -19.43
N LYS A 115 10.35 -3.58 -19.46
CA LYS A 115 9.66 -4.45 -20.44
C LYS A 115 9.76 -3.92 -21.89
N ASP A 116 10.98 -3.58 -22.30
CA ASP A 116 11.31 -3.04 -23.63
C ASP A 116 10.73 -1.66 -23.96
N GLN A 117 10.15 -0.95 -22.98
CA GLN A 117 9.70 0.43 -23.11
C GLN A 117 10.69 1.38 -22.46
N GLU A 118 11.11 2.42 -23.19
CA GLU A 118 11.88 3.53 -22.63
C GLU A 118 10.96 4.56 -22.00
N ILE A 119 11.19 4.86 -20.73
CA ILE A 119 10.41 5.80 -19.94
C ILE A 119 11.33 6.92 -19.46
N ASP A 120 10.91 8.16 -19.69
CA ASP A 120 11.58 9.33 -19.12
C ASP A 120 11.36 9.37 -17.61
N VAL A 121 12.45 9.57 -16.87
CA VAL A 121 12.44 9.61 -15.40
C VAL A 121 13.23 10.81 -14.88
N THR A 122 12.95 11.19 -13.64
CA THR A 122 13.78 12.14 -12.90
C THR A 122 14.25 11.52 -11.59
N ARG A 123 15.40 11.98 -11.08
CA ARG A 123 15.84 11.59 -9.73
C ARG A 123 14.93 12.24 -8.68
N ALA A 124 14.53 11.47 -7.69
CA ALA A 124 13.75 11.93 -6.55
C ALA A 124 14.08 11.09 -5.32
N ASN A 125 13.48 11.43 -4.19
CA ASN A 125 13.68 10.72 -2.93
C ASN A 125 12.33 10.27 -2.37
N ALA A 126 12.30 9.08 -1.76
CA ALA A 126 11.16 8.53 -1.04
C ALA A 126 11.55 8.22 0.40
N VAL A 127 10.61 8.33 1.34
CA VAL A 127 10.83 7.95 2.74
C VAL A 127 10.13 6.63 3.02
N ASP A 128 10.89 5.63 3.44
CA ASP A 128 10.36 4.35 3.90
C ASP A 128 10.10 4.41 5.41
N TYR A 129 8.82 4.46 5.75
CA TYR A 129 8.33 4.49 7.13
C TYR A 129 8.25 3.10 7.79
N SER A 130 8.57 2.02 7.05
CA SER A 130 8.57 0.66 7.60
C SER A 130 9.83 0.34 8.44
N ILE A 131 10.86 1.18 8.35
CA ILE A 131 12.15 1.09 9.04
C ILE A 131 12.19 2.17 10.13
N ILE A 132 12.82 1.85 11.28
CA ILE A 132 12.98 2.77 12.41
C ILE A 132 14.48 2.98 12.68
N PRO A 133 15.00 4.22 12.58
CA PRO A 133 14.32 5.44 12.11
C PRO A 133 13.96 5.37 10.60
N PRO A 134 12.99 6.17 10.12
CA PRO A 134 12.61 6.18 8.71
C PRO A 134 13.80 6.44 7.78
N LEU A 135 13.90 5.66 6.71
CA LEU A 135 15.01 5.73 5.76
C LEU A 135 14.61 6.55 4.53
N THR A 136 15.41 7.54 4.15
CA THR A 136 15.25 8.22 2.86
C THR A 136 16.04 7.48 1.79
N LEU A 137 15.36 7.08 0.73
CA LEU A 137 15.91 6.34 -0.40
C LEU A 137 15.93 7.22 -1.65
N ASP A 138 17.03 7.18 -2.39
CA ASP A 138 17.10 7.76 -3.73
C ASP A 138 16.34 6.85 -4.70
N CYS A 139 15.48 7.44 -5.52
CA CYS A 139 14.52 6.73 -6.38
C CYS A 139 14.37 7.41 -7.74
N TRP A 140 13.72 6.70 -8.67
CA TRP A 140 13.26 7.23 -9.94
C TRP A 140 11.81 7.67 -9.84
N LEU A 141 11.54 8.91 -10.26
CA LEU A 141 10.19 9.44 -10.37
C LEU A 141 9.69 9.29 -11.80
N MET A 142 8.51 8.68 -11.93
CA MET A 142 7.78 8.48 -13.18
C MET A 142 6.26 8.45 -12.89
N THR A 143 5.44 8.26 -13.92
CA THR A 143 4.00 8.06 -13.74
C THR A 143 3.71 6.74 -13.02
N ALA A 144 2.58 6.67 -12.32
CA ALA A 144 2.20 5.44 -11.61
C ALA A 144 2.00 4.28 -12.59
N GLU A 145 1.40 4.54 -13.74
CA GLU A 145 1.15 3.54 -14.79
C GLU A 145 2.46 3.01 -15.37
N SER A 146 3.45 3.86 -15.57
CA SER A 146 4.81 3.44 -15.96
C SER A 146 5.46 2.56 -14.91
N ALA A 147 5.34 2.89 -13.61
CA ALA A 147 5.92 2.08 -12.55
C ALA A 147 5.20 0.73 -12.37
N LEU A 148 3.86 0.73 -12.46
CA LEU A 148 3.01 -0.44 -12.26
C LEU A 148 2.91 -1.32 -13.52
N GLN A 149 3.30 -0.79 -14.68
CA GLN A 149 3.18 -1.44 -15.99
C GLN A 149 1.74 -1.89 -16.30
N ARG A 150 0.75 -1.19 -15.73
CA ARG A 150 -0.70 -1.45 -15.75
C ARG A 150 -1.45 -0.14 -15.47
N ARG A 151 -2.76 -0.09 -15.75
CA ARG A 151 -3.58 1.09 -15.43
C ARG A 151 -3.90 1.11 -13.95
N LEU A 152 -4.00 2.30 -13.36
CA LEU A 152 -4.42 2.44 -11.96
C LEU A 152 -5.82 1.84 -11.72
N ASP A 153 -6.73 2.00 -12.68
CA ASP A 153 -8.10 1.46 -12.62
C ASP A 153 -8.13 -0.07 -12.52
N ASP A 154 -7.07 -0.76 -12.96
CA ASP A 154 -6.97 -2.21 -12.83
C ASP A 154 -6.77 -2.67 -11.37
N PHE A 155 -6.52 -1.73 -10.45
CA PHE A 155 -6.32 -1.98 -9.02
C PHE A 155 -7.45 -1.42 -8.15
N ILE A 156 -8.42 -0.73 -8.75
CA ILE A 156 -9.58 -0.18 -8.04
C ILE A 156 -10.68 -1.24 -8.08
N VAL A 157 -11.21 -1.56 -6.90
CA VAL A 157 -12.33 -2.49 -6.70
C VAL A 157 -13.60 -1.70 -6.41
#